data_AF-M5FF77-F1
#
_entry.id   AF-M5FF77-F1
#
_cell.length_a   1.000
_cell.length_b   1.000
_cell.length_c   1.000
_cell.angle_alpha   90.00
_cell.angle_beta   90.00
_cell.angle_gamma   90.00
#
_symmetry.space_group_name_H-M   'P 1'
#
loop_
_entity.id
_entity.type
_entity.pdbx_description
1 polymer ?
#
loop_
_entity_poly.entity_id
_entity_poly.type
_entity_poly.pdbx_seq_one_letter_code
_entity_poly.pdbx_strand_id
1 'polypeptide(L)' 'MHKGDVVTELQDGEEWQVVGDKILITKPSDPKHSREIPVPDGDVEGLVEVWLGGA' A
#
# COMPACT_ATOMS: atom_id res chain seq x y z
N MET A 1 13.06 1.48 -18.42
CA MET A 1 11.81 1.43 -17.63
C MET A 1 12.14 0.81 -16.30
N HIS A 2 12.28 1.59 -15.24
CA HIS A 2 12.31 1.03 -13.90
C HIS A 2 10.88 0.69 -13.54
N LYS A 3 10.60 -0.61 -13.42
CA LYS A 3 9.35 -1.10 -12.85
C LYS A 3 9.53 -0.89 -11.35
N GLY A 4 8.68 -0.06 -10.74
CA GLY A 4 8.72 0.14 -9.28
C GLY A 4 8.61 -1.20 -8.54
N ASP A 5 9.18 -1.26 -7.33
CA ASP A 5 9.12 -2.46 -6.50
C ASP A 5 7.78 -2.53 -5.76
N VAL A 6 7.23 -3.74 -5.66
CA VAL A 6 6.02 -4.00 -4.85
C VAL A 6 6.45 -4.14 -3.39
N VAL A 7 5.93 -3.26 -2.54
CA VAL A 7 6.28 -3.21 -1.11
C VAL A 7 5.27 -3.96 -0.23
N THR A 8 4.05 -4.18 -0.73
CA THR A 8 2.98 -4.94 -0.06
C THR A 8 1.86 -5.27 -1.03
N GLU A 9 1.05 -6.26 -0.67
CA GLU A 9 -0.24 -6.55 -1.29
C GLU A 9 -1.37 -6.26 -0.29
N LEU A 10 -2.56 -5.97 -0.82
CA LEU A 10 -3.80 -5.77 -0.05
C LEU A 10 -4.63 -7.06 -0.06
N GLN A 11 -5.21 -7.38 1.08
CA GLN A 11 -6.20 -8.43 1.24
C GLN A 11 -7.60 -7.90 0.90
N ASP A 12 -8.56 -8.80 0.74
CA ASP A 12 -9.94 -8.44 0.43
C ASP A 12 -10.55 -7.49 1.49
N GLY A 13 -11.03 -6.35 1.00
CA GLY A 13 -11.57 -5.26 1.81
C GLY A 13 -10.56 -4.44 2.61
N GLU A 14 -9.24 -4.64 2.42
CA GLU A 14 -8.23 -3.69 2.90
C GLU A 14 -8.18 -2.46 1.97
N GLU A 15 -7.95 -1.29 2.58
CA GLU A 15 -7.72 -0.02 1.91
C GLU A 15 -6.40 0.58 2.43
N TRP A 16 -5.73 1.41 1.63
CA TRP A 16 -4.48 2.05 2.01
C TRP A 16 -4.52 3.57 1.86
N GLN A 17 -3.74 4.26 2.68
CA GLN A 17 -3.56 5.71 2.63
C GLN A 17 -2.14 6.10 3.05
N VAL A 18 -1.57 7.14 2.43
CA VAL A 18 -0.30 7.72 2.88
C VAL A 18 -0.56 8.74 3.99
N VAL A 19 0.11 8.56 5.13
CA VAL A 19 0.05 9.46 6.28
C VAL A 19 1.48 9.79 6.71
N GLY A 20 1.95 10.99 6.37
CA GLY A 20 3.33 11.41 6.64
C GLY A 20 4.34 10.55 5.86
N ASP A 21 5.23 9.88 6.60
CA ASP A 21 6.28 8.99 6.11
C ASP A 21 5.86 7.50 6.10
N LYS A 22 4.56 7.22 6.22
CA LYS A 22 4.01 5.86 6.31
C LYS A 22 2.85 5.63 5.36
N ILE A 23 2.70 4.38 4.95
CA ILE A 23 1.50 3.83 4.33
C ILE A 23 0.72 3.12 5.43
N LEU A 24 -0.51 3.59 5.68
CA LEU A 24 -1.45 2.97 6.58
C LEU A 24 -2.40 2.09 5.77
N ILE A 25 -2.46 0.80 6.10
CA ILE A 25 -3.43 -0.14 5.57
C ILE A 25 -4.47 -0.38 6.65
N THR A 26 -5.75 -0.20 6.32
CA THR A 26 -6.88 -0.39 7.25
C THR A 26 -7.95 -1.26 6.60
N LYS A 27 -8.86 -1.79 7.41
CA LYS A 27 -10.06 -2.46 6.90
C LYS A 27 -11.29 -1.72 7.42
N PRO A 28 -12.07 -1.01 6.58
CA PRO A 28 -13.22 -0.25 7.06
C PRO A 28 -14.25 -1.10 7.80
N SER A 29 -14.35 -2.39 7.47
CA SER A 29 -15.22 -3.35 8.14
C SER A 29 -14.69 -3.87 9.49
N ASP A 30 -13.40 -3.68 9.80
CA ASP A 30 -12.78 -4.03 11.08
C ASP A 30 -11.82 -2.91 11.56
N PRO A 31 -12.28 -1.98 12.40
CA PRO A 31 -11.47 -0.86 12.87
C PRO A 31 -10.28 -1.26 13.75
N LYS A 32 -10.18 -2.53 14.18
CA LYS A 32 -8.99 -3.03 14.89
C LYS A 32 -7.89 -3.51 13.93
N HIS A 33 -8.24 -3.72 12.66
CA HIS A 33 -7.30 -4.15 11.64
C HIS A 33 -6.58 -2.94 11.06
N SER A 34 -5.30 -2.82 11.42
CA SER A 34 -4.42 -1.80 10.87
C SER A 34 -3.00 -2.34 10.73
N ARG A 35 -2.31 -1.94 9.66
CA ARG A 35 -0.89 -2.23 9.40
C ARG A 35 -0.22 -0.95 8.94
N GLU A 36 0.95 -0.68 9.48
CA GLU A 36 1.78 0.45 9.09
C GLU A 36 3.00 -0.06 8.32
N ILE A 37 3.29 0.57 7.19
CA ILE A 37 4.47 0.28 6.38
C ILE A 37 5.23 1.59 6.20
N PRO A 38 6.53 1.65 6.54
CA PRO A 38 7.33 2.83 6.26
C PRO A 38 7.40 3.06 4.75
N VAL A 39 7.26 4.30 4.30
CA VAL A 39 7.52 4.65 2.90
C VAL A 39 9.00 4.34 2.62
N PRO A 40 9.33 3.53 1.60
CA PRO A 40 10.72 3.22 1.30
C PRO A 40 11.52 4.47 0.96
N ASP A 41 12.75 4.55 1.47
CA ASP A 41 13.69 5.63 1.17
C ASP A 41 14.11 5.57 -0.32
N GLY A 42 13.87 6.65 -1.06
CA GLY A 42 14.24 6.80 -2.47
C GLY A 42 13.41 7.88 -3.17
N ASP A 43 13.78 8.24 -4.41
CA ASP A 43 12.91 9.05 -5.28
C ASP A 43 11.64 8.24 -5.60
N VAL A 44 10.66 8.28 -4.70
CA VAL A 44 9.33 7.74 -4.91
C VAL A 44 8.64 8.68 -5.90
N GLU A 45 8.81 8.40 -7.20
CA GLU A 45 8.10 9.13 -8.27
C GLU A 45 6.57 8.94 -8.19
N GLY A 46 6.10 8.01 -7.34
CA GLY A 46 4.71 7.86 -6.94
C GLY A 46 4.43 6.50 -6.32
N LEU A 47 3.49 6.44 -5.36
CA LEU A 47 2.88 5.19 -4.91
C LEU A 47 1.63 4.96 -5.75
N VAL A 48 1.55 3.80 -6.40
CA VAL A 48 0.42 3.43 -7.26
C VAL A 48 -0.10 2.08 -6.80
N GLU A 49 -1.42 1.98 -6.66
CA GLU A 49 -2.09 0.71 -6.47
C GLU A 49 -2.13 -0.04 -7.81
N VAL A 50 -1.58 -1.25 -7.84
CA VAL A 50 -1.58 -2.09 -9.03
C VAL A 50 -2.54 -3.26 -8.80
N TRP A 51 -3.65 -3.25 -9.54
CA TRP A 51 -4.53 -4.41 -9.65
C TRP A 51 -3.91 -5.42 -10.61
N LEU A 52 -3.30 -6.46 -10.07
CA LEU A 52 -2.85 -7.61 -10.85
C LEU A 52 -4.08 -8.45 -11.24
N GLY A 53 -4.83 -7.99 -12.26
CA GLY A 53 -5.92 -8.75 -12.88
C GLY A 53 -5.41 -10.09 -13.43
N GLY A 54 -6.08 -11.17 -13.05
CA GLY A 54 -5.57 -12.55 -13.08
C GLY A 54 -5.53 -13.27 -14.43
N ALA A 55 -4.96 -14.49 -14.36
CA ALA A 55 -5.16 -15.59 -15.29
C ALA A 55 -5.56 -16.84 -14.49
#